data_AF-A0A960CWA4-F1
#
_entry.id   AF-A0A960CWA4-F1
#
_cell.length_a   1.000
_cell.length_b   1.000
_cell.length_c   1.000
_cell.angle_alpha   90.00
_cell.angle_beta   90.00
_cell.angle_gamma   90.00
#
_symmetry.space_group_name_H-M   'P 1'
#
loop_
_entity.id
_entity.type
_entity.pdbx_description
1 polymer ?
#
loop_
_entity_poly.entity_id
_entity_poly.type
_entity_poly.pdbx_seq_one_letter_code
_entity_poly.pdbx_strand_id
1 'polypeptide(L)' 'MAPPATVRQKHVRRTVDLSPAAHRALDAWQSQAAERLGLARVTGQAVLAALVDRLLADEALADQVTDAIAASAR' A
#
# COMPACT_ATOMS: atom_id res chain seq x y z
N MET A 1 -22.27 -23.57 25.43
CA MET A 1 -21.77 -22.20 25.17
C MET A 1 -21.11 -22.23 23.80
N ALA A 2 -21.74 -21.67 22.77
CA ALA A 2 -21.13 -21.58 21.44
C ALA A 2 -20.06 -20.48 21.44
N PRO A 3 -18.92 -20.65 20.77
CA PRO A 3 -17.91 -19.60 20.70
C PRO A 3 -18.47 -18.37 19.97
N PRO A 4 -18.06 -17.15 20.35
CA PRO A 4 -18.47 -15.95 19.64
C PRO A 4 -18.00 -16.08 18.19
N ALA A 5 -18.92 -15.93 17.24
CA ALA A 5 -18.58 -15.86 15.83
C ALA A 5 -17.67 -14.63 15.64
N THR A 6 -16.38 -14.86 15.38
CA THR A 6 -15.44 -13.81 15.04
C THR A 6 -15.94 -13.17 13.75
N VAL A 7 -16.56 -12.00 13.84
CA VAL A 7 -16.99 -11.24 12.68
C VAL A 7 -15.72 -10.89 11.91
N ARG A 8 -15.45 -11.64 10.84
CA ARG A 8 -14.33 -11.36 9.94
C ARG A 8 -14.57 -9.98 9.35
N GLN A 9 -13.88 -8.98 9.87
CA GLN A 9 -13.97 -7.62 9.35
C GLN A 9 -13.68 -7.66 7.86
N LYS A 10 -14.64 -7.20 7.07
CA LYS A 10 -14.54 -7.24 5.62
C LYS A 10 -13.55 -6.15 5.20
N HIS A 11 -12.47 -6.54 4.53
CA HIS A 11 -11.51 -5.57 4.00
C HIS A 11 -12.23 -4.61 3.05
N VAL A 12 -12.06 -3.31 3.26
CA VAL A 12 -12.57 -2.27 2.36
C VAL A 12 -11.54 -2.03 1.27
N ARG A 13 -11.93 -2.17 0.00
CA ARG A 13 -11.04 -1.93 -1.13
C ARG A 13 -10.92 -0.43 -1.38
N ARG A 14 -9.69 0.05 -1.58
CA ARG A 14 -9.40 1.36 -2.17
C ARG A 14 -8.72 1.18 -3.51
N THR A 15 -9.16 1.94 -4.50
CA THR A 15 -8.59 1.97 -5.85
C THR A 15 -7.78 3.24 -6.01
N VAL A 16 -6.65 3.14 -6.71
CA VAL A 16 -5.77 4.28 -7.02
C VAL A 16 -5.54 4.28 -8.52
N ASP A 17 -5.75 5.43 -9.15
CA ASP A 17 -5.41 5.62 -10.55
C ASP A 17 -3.93 5.94 -10.68
N LEU A 18 -3.22 5.12 -11.46
CA LEU A 18 -1.82 5.30 -11.77
C LEU A 18 -1.69 5.69 -13.24
N SER A 19 -0.79 6.63 -13.53
CA SER A 19 -0.40 6.86 -14.93
C SER A 19 0.22 5.58 -15.49
N PRO A 20 0.16 5.34 -16.82
CA PRO A 20 0.79 4.17 -17.42
C PRO A 20 2.29 4.05 -17.10
N ALA A 21 2.97 5.18 -16.93
CA ALA A 21 4.38 5.22 -16.52
C ALA A 21 4.55 4.75 -15.07
N ALA A 22 3.74 5.26 -14.14
CA ALA A 22 3.78 4.87 -12.73
C ALA A 22 3.42 3.39 -12.54
N HIS A 23 2.43 2.88 -13.28
CA HIS A 23 2.05 1.47 -13.24
C HIS A 23 3.21 0.55 -13.64
N ARG A 24 3.87 0.83 -14.78
CA ARG A 24 5.04 0.03 -15.22
C ARG A 24 6.22 0.13 -14.25
N ALA A 25 6.47 1.31 -13.69
CA ALA A 25 7.52 1.50 -12.69
C ALA A 25 7.25 0.67 -11.42
N LEU A 26 5.99 0.65 -10.96
CA LEU A 26 5.58 -0.16 -9.82
C LEU A 26 5.74 -1.67 -10.09
N ASP A 27 5.33 -2.15 -11.27
CA ASP A 27 5.45 -3.57 -11.64
C ASP A 27 6.93 -4.03 -11.68
N ALA A 28 7.81 -3.17 -12.22
CA ALA A 28 9.24 -3.44 -12.25
C ALA A 28 9.83 -3.51 -10.83
N TRP A 29 9.48 -2.54 -9.97
CA TRP A 29 9.91 -2.54 -8.57
C TRP A 29 9.38 -3.76 -7.81
N GLN A 30 8.13 -4.18 -8.04
CA GLN A 30 7.53 -5.35 -7.38
C GLN A 30 8.27 -6.63 -7.74
N SER A 31 8.68 -6.77 -8.99
CA SER A 31 9.49 -7.90 -9.46
C SER A 31 10.83 -7.92 -8.72
N GLN A 32 11.54 -6.79 -8.64
CA GLN A 32 12.81 -6.68 -7.91
C GLN A 32 12.64 -6.91 -6.40
N ALA A 33 11.54 -6.44 -5.81
CA ALA A 33 11.23 -6.68 -4.40
C ALA A 33 10.95 -8.16 -4.13
N ALA A 34 10.24 -8.85 -5.02
CA ALA A 34 9.98 -10.28 -4.92
C ALA A 34 11.28 -11.09 -4.92
N GLU A 35 12.19 -10.80 -5.87
CA GLU A 35 13.51 -11.41 -5.93
C GLU A 35 14.31 -11.21 -4.63
N ARG A 36 14.37 -9.96 -4.12
CA ARG A 36 15.09 -9.65 -2.87
C ARG A 36 14.52 -10.35 -1.65
N LEU A 37 13.20 -10.57 -1.62
CA LEU A 37 12.50 -11.20 -0.50
C LEU A 37 12.41 -12.73 -0.65
N GLY A 38 12.83 -13.30 -1.78
CA GLY A 38 12.64 -14.72 -2.10
C GLY A 38 11.16 -15.11 -2.23
N LEU A 39 10.29 -14.16 -2.60
CA LEU A 39 8.85 -14.38 -2.74
C LEU A 39 8.49 -14.63 -4.21
N ALA A 40 7.47 -15.46 -4.45
CA ALA A 40 6.96 -15.69 -5.80
C ALA A 40 6.42 -14.40 -6.46
N ARG A 41 5.85 -13.48 -5.67
CA ARG A 41 5.42 -12.16 -6.13
C ARG A 41 5.20 -11.20 -4.97
N VAL A 42 5.43 -9.92 -5.22
CA VAL A 42 4.94 -8.82 -4.39
C VAL A 42 3.74 -8.21 -5.10
N THR A 43 2.57 -8.22 -4.45
CA THR A 43 1.33 -7.69 -5.07
C THR A 43 1.16 -6.21 -4.77
N GLY A 44 0.52 -5.46 -5.68
CA GLY A 44 0.14 -4.06 -5.42
C GLY A 44 -0.66 -3.88 -4.13
N GLN A 45 -1.53 -4.83 -3.80
CA GLN A 45 -2.27 -4.80 -2.54
C GLN A 45 -1.35 -4.90 -1.31
N ALA A 46 -0.35 -5.78 -1.33
CA ALA A 46 0.61 -5.90 -0.23
C ALA A 46 1.45 -4.62 -0.07
N VAL A 47 1.82 -4.00 -1.20
CA VAL A 47 2.54 -2.71 -1.21
C VAL A 47 1.69 -1.62 -0.59
N LEU A 48 0.45 -1.46 -1.07
CA LEU A 48 -0.45 -0.41 -0.57
C LEU A 48 -0.80 -0.62 0.90
N ALA A 49 -1.04 -1.85 1.34
CA ALA A 49 -1.28 -2.16 2.74
C ALA A 49 -0.09 -1.77 3.62
N ALA A 50 1.13 -2.17 3.25
CA ALA A 50 2.34 -1.83 3.99
C ALA A 50 2.62 -0.31 4.01
N LEU A 51 2.33 0.39 2.92
CA LEU A 51 2.46 1.86 2.85
C LEU A 51 1.44 2.55 3.77
N VAL A 52 0.19 2.08 3.81
CA VAL A 52 -0.84 2.63 4.71
C VAL A 52 -0.48 2.35 6.17
N ASP A 53 -0.07 1.13 6.50
CA ASP A 53 0.33 0.77 7.86
C ASP A 53 1.50 1.64 8.33
N ARG A 54 2.50 1.87 7.45
CA ARG A 54 3.62 2.77 7.77
C ARG A 54 3.17 4.22 7.90
N LEU A 55 2.32 4.71 6.99
CA LEU A 55 1.78 6.08 7.03
C LEU A 55 1.06 6.37 8.35
N LEU A 56 0.31 5.39 8.88
CA LEU A 56 -0.44 5.54 10.12
C LEU A 56 0.39 5.37 11.39
N ALA A 57 1.63 4.85 11.28
CA ALA A 57 2.51 4.59 12.41
C ALA A 57 3.72 5.54 12.49
N ASP A 58 4.04 6.28 11.43
CA ASP A 58 5.23 7.13 11.30
C ASP A 58 4.80 8.59 11.00
N GLU A 59 4.86 9.45 12.01
CA GLU A 59 4.45 10.86 11.92
C GLU A 59 5.26 11.64 10.88
N ALA A 60 6.57 11.37 10.78
CA ALA A 60 7.42 12.03 9.79
C ALA A 60 7.04 11.64 8.35
N LEU A 61 6.60 10.39 8.14
CA LEU A 61 6.05 9.98 6.86
C LEU A 61 4.70 10.64 6.58
N ALA A 62 3.83 10.77 7.60
CA ALA A 62 2.55 11.43 7.46
C ALA A 62 2.70 12.90 7.05
N ASP A 63 3.66 13.60 7.64
CA ASP A 63 3.99 14.99 7.27
C ASP A 63 4.48 15.07 5.83
N GLN A 64 5.41 14.20 5.42
CA GLN A 64 5.93 14.16 4.05
C GLN A 64 4.82 13.90 3.01
N VAL A 65 3.88 12.99 3.31
CA VAL A 65 2.75 12.72 2.42
C VAL A 65 1.80 13.92 2.37
N THR A 66 1.57 14.59 3.50
CA THR A 66 0.74 15.81 3.56
C THR A 66 1.33 16.93 2.71
N ASP A 67 2.64 17.15 2.81
CA ASP A 67 3.36 18.14 2.00
C ASP A 67 3.28 17.82 0.50
N ALA A 68 3.46 16.55 0.12
CA ALA A 68 3.36 16.12 -1.28
C ALA A 68 1.95 16.33 -1.86
N ILE A 69 0.91 16.07 -1.07
CA ILE A 69 -0.48 16.33 -1.46
C ILE A 69 -0.70 17.83 -1.61
N ALA A 70 -0.24 18.65 -0.66
CA ALA A 70 -0.37 20.11 -0.71
C ALA A 70 0.33 20.72 -1.93
N ALA A 71 1.49 20.18 -2.33
CA ALA A 71 2.22 20.59 -3.53
C ALA A 71 1.48 20.24 -4.82
N SER A 72 0.80 19.09 -4.86
CA SER A 72 0.08 18.60 -6.06
C SER A 72 -1.29 19.26 -6.26
N ALA A 73 -1.83 19.89 -5.21
CA ALA A 73 -3.11 20.57 -5.24
C ALA A 73 -3.02 22.04 -5.71
N ARG A 74 -1.81 22.56 -5.95
CA ARG A 74 -1.55 23.90 -6.49
C ARG A 74 -1.41 23.86 -8.00
#